data_AF-A0A9D0ZUG3-F1
#
_entry.id   AF-A0A9D0ZUG3-F1
#
_cell.length_a   1.000
_cell.length_b   1.000
_cell.length_c   1.000
_cell.angle_alpha   90.00
_cell.angle_beta   90.00
_cell.angle_gamma   90.00
#
_symmetry.space_group_name_H-M   'P 1'
#
loop_
_entity.id
_entity.type
_entity.pdbx_description
1 polymer ?
#
loop_
_entity_poly.entity_id
_entity_poly.type
_entity_poly.pdbx_seq_one_letter_code
_entity_poly.pdbx_strand_id
1 'polypeptide(L)'
;MDGRVSHAFTTLGFKIYLNSGVSYSGLCDTKTRSITLRAANDTAYHELGHFLAFIAGNADKSSEFQAIYNEEKGKYTAINKAYATQNSAEYFAESFKEYTLDPSALQKNRPKTYNAIVNALSKVTDQQIAKVQAVYGPIWK
;
A
#
# COMPACT_ATOMS: atom_id res chain seq x y z
N MET A 1 4.87 9.59 7.29
CA MET A 1 4.77 8.12 7.10
C MET A 1 4.39 7.48 8.42
N ASP A 2 3.44 6.54 8.44
CA ASP A 2 2.98 5.86 9.66
C ASP A 2 4.11 5.00 10.27
N GLY A 3 4.34 5.14 11.58
CA GLY A 3 5.46 4.47 12.27
C GLY A 3 5.42 2.95 12.20
N ARG A 4 4.22 2.35 12.10
CA ARG A 4 4.06 0.89 11.98
C ARG A 4 4.55 0.39 10.62
N VAL A 5 4.25 1.13 9.56
CA VAL A 5 4.71 0.81 8.20
C VAL A 5 6.22 0.95 8.12
N SER A 6 6.79 2.02 8.67
CA SER A 6 8.24 2.21 8.72
C SER A 6 8.94 1.08 9.47
N HIS A 7 8.42 0.70 10.64
CA HIS A 7 8.96 -0.38 11.46
C HIS A 7 8.90 -1.74 10.76
N ALA A 8 7.77 -2.08 10.13
CA ALA A 8 7.65 -3.32 9.36
C ALA A 8 8.61 -3.33 8.15
N PHE A 9 8.71 -2.21 7.45
CA PHE A 9 9.55 -2.08 6.25
C PHE A 9 11.02 -2.33 6.59
N THR A 10 11.53 -1.70 7.66
CA THR A 10 12.91 -1.88 8.10
C THR A 10 13.16 -3.27 8.69
N THR A 11 12.25 -3.76 9.53
CA THR A 11 12.38 -5.07 10.21
C THR A 11 12.42 -6.23 9.22
N LEU A 12 11.61 -6.18 8.16
CA LEU A 12 11.57 -7.20 7.11
C LEU A 12 12.68 -7.02 6.07
N GLY A 13 13.50 -5.97 6.19
CA GLY A 13 14.64 -5.71 5.33
C GLY A 13 14.27 -5.19 3.94
N PHE A 14 13.10 -4.55 3.79
CA PHE A 14 12.74 -3.90 2.53
C PHE A 14 13.63 -2.69 2.26
N LYS A 15 13.88 -2.40 0.98
CA LYS A 15 14.74 -1.29 0.54
C LYS A 15 14.07 -0.48 -0.56
N ILE A 16 14.36 0.82 -0.59
CA ILE A 16 13.96 1.71 -1.68
C ILE A 16 15.17 1.95 -2.59
N TYR A 17 14.96 1.85 -3.90
CA TYR A 17 15.94 2.11 -4.94
C TYR A 17 15.45 3.23 -5.86
N LEU A 18 16.35 4.12 -6.27
CA LEU A 18 16.10 5.08 -7.34
C LEU A 18 16.74 4.57 -8.63
N ASN A 19 15.95 4.42 -9.69
CA ASN A 19 16.44 4.01 -11.00
C ASN A 19 15.65 4.74 -12.09
N SER A 20 16.22 5.79 -12.65
CA SER A 20 15.57 6.61 -13.69
C SER A 20 15.35 5.90 -15.03
N GLY A 21 16.00 4.75 -15.25
CA GLY A 21 15.92 3.98 -16.50
C GLY A 21 14.72 3.03 -16.60
N VAL A 22 13.98 2.81 -15.52
CA VAL A 22 12.82 1.90 -15.53
C VAL A 22 11.62 2.51 -16.24
N SER A 23 10.76 1.70 -16.86
CA SER A 23 9.59 2.16 -17.65
C SER A 23 8.38 2.60 -16.82
N TYR A 24 8.36 2.29 -15.53
CA TYR A 24 7.30 2.62 -14.57
C TYR A 24 7.72 3.78 -13.64
N SER A 25 6.76 4.40 -12.94
CA SER A 25 7.05 5.44 -11.93
C SER A 25 7.54 4.85 -10.61
N GLY A 26 6.95 3.72 -10.22
CA GLY A 26 7.27 2.96 -9.01
C GLY A 26 6.93 1.48 -9.20
N LEU A 27 7.57 0.62 -8.40
CA LEU A 27 7.24 -0.80 -8.32
C LEU A 27 7.62 -1.36 -6.94
N CYS A 28 6.63 -1.80 -6.17
CA CYS A 28 6.80 -2.63 -4.98
C CYS A 28 6.90 -4.11 -5.36
N ASP A 29 8.04 -4.72 -5.09
CA ASP A 29 8.28 -6.15 -5.26
C ASP A 29 8.54 -6.82 -3.91
N THR A 30 7.53 -7.56 -3.44
CA THR A 30 7.58 -8.27 -2.15
C THR A 30 8.47 -9.50 -2.19
N LYS A 31 8.84 -10.04 -3.37
CA LYS A 31 9.76 -11.18 -3.48
C LYS A 31 11.20 -10.73 -3.30
N THR A 32 11.56 -9.58 -3.86
CA THR A 32 12.90 -9.01 -3.72
C THR A 32 13.03 -8.05 -2.54
N ARG A 33 11.93 -7.82 -1.81
CA ARG A 33 11.85 -6.86 -0.69
C ARG A 33 12.29 -5.47 -1.12
N SER A 34 11.77 -5.01 -2.27
CA SER A 34 12.20 -3.76 -2.86
C SER A 34 11.04 -2.88 -3.27
N ILE A 35 11.27 -1.57 -3.20
CA ILE A 35 10.49 -0.56 -3.92
C ILE A 35 11.47 0.14 -4.86
N THR A 36 11.24 0.05 -6.16
CA THR A 36 12.03 0.80 -7.15
C THR A 36 11.23 2.00 -7.62
N LEU A 37 11.79 3.20 -7.53
CA LEU A 37 11.17 4.44 -7.99
C LEU A 37 12.00 5.03 -9.14
N ARG A 38 11.32 5.58 -10.15
CA ARG A 38 12.00 6.32 -11.23
C ARG A 38 12.61 7.62 -10.71
N ALA A 39 11.93 8.29 -9.79
CA ALA A 39 12.36 9.52 -9.14
C ALA A 39 11.85 9.56 -7.70
N ALA A 40 12.50 10.35 -6.85
CA ALA A 40 12.04 10.59 -5.48
C ALA A 40 10.84 11.53 -5.50
N ASN A 41 9.63 10.99 -5.38
CA ASN A 41 8.37 11.73 -5.35
C ASN A 41 7.28 10.92 -4.60
N ASP A 42 6.05 11.44 -4.61
CA ASP A 42 4.92 10.84 -3.88
C ASP A 42 4.47 9.46 -4.40
N THR A 43 5.03 8.97 -5.51
CA THR A 43 4.84 7.56 -5.92
C THR A 43 5.36 6.61 -4.85
N ALA A 44 6.33 7.00 -4.03
CA ALA A 44 6.78 6.21 -2.89
C ALA A 44 5.63 5.79 -1.96
N TYR A 45 4.66 6.68 -1.70
CA TYR A 45 3.53 6.36 -0.85
C TYR A 45 2.55 5.39 -1.49
N HIS A 46 2.40 5.42 -2.81
CA HIS A 46 1.62 4.42 -3.54
C HIS A 46 2.24 3.03 -3.36
N GLU A 47 3.55 2.90 -3.60
CA GLU A 47 4.26 1.63 -3.47
C GLU A 47 4.24 1.11 -2.03
N LEU A 48 4.32 2.01 -1.05
CA LEU A 48 4.13 1.66 0.37
C LEU A 48 2.71 1.19 0.68
N GLY A 49 1.71 1.57 -0.13
CA GLY A 49 0.35 1.04 -0.06
C GLY A 49 0.26 -0.42 -0.47
N HIS A 50 0.97 -0.82 -1.53
CA HIS A 50 1.11 -2.24 -1.89
C HIS A 50 1.84 -3.04 -0.81
N PHE A 51 2.91 -2.47 -0.26
CA PHE A 51 3.61 -3.06 0.88
C PHE A 51 2.68 -3.24 2.09
N LEU A 52 1.93 -2.20 2.47
CA LEU A 52 0.96 -2.28 3.57
C LEU A 52 -0.07 -3.38 3.32
N ALA A 53 -0.63 -3.45 2.12
CA ALA A 53 -1.61 -4.48 1.77
C ALA A 53 -1.04 -5.89 1.96
N PHE A 54 0.20 -6.13 1.53
CA PHE A 54 0.92 -7.39 1.72
C PHE A 54 1.10 -7.73 3.22
N ILE A 55 1.64 -6.81 4.02
CA ILE A 55 1.90 -7.05 5.44
C ILE A 55 0.61 -7.23 6.23
N ALA A 56 -0.45 -6.51 5.87
CA ALA A 56 -1.78 -6.65 6.46
C ALA A 56 -2.55 -7.91 6.01
N GLY A 57 -1.87 -8.88 5.38
CA GLY A 57 -2.44 -10.17 5.00
C GLY A 57 -3.15 -10.16 3.65
N ASN A 58 -2.63 -9.41 2.67
CA ASN A 58 -3.26 -9.15 1.38
C ASN A 58 -4.64 -8.46 1.53
N ALA A 59 -4.67 -7.38 2.33
CA ALA A 59 -5.90 -6.68 2.68
C ALA A 59 -6.67 -6.17 1.44
N ASP A 60 -5.95 -5.77 0.40
CA ASP A 60 -6.46 -5.31 -0.91
C ASP A 60 -7.21 -6.40 -1.71
N LYS A 61 -6.97 -7.67 -1.39
CA LYS A 61 -7.59 -8.84 -2.02
C LYS A 61 -8.72 -9.44 -1.19
N SER A 62 -8.93 -8.95 0.03
CA SER A 62 -10.03 -9.43 0.87
C SER A 62 -11.39 -9.12 0.24
N SER A 63 -12.35 -10.02 0.42
CA SER A 63 -13.73 -9.82 -0.01
C SER A 63 -14.34 -8.53 0.56
N GLU A 64 -14.00 -8.23 1.80
CA GLU A 64 -14.43 -7.05 2.53
C GLU A 64 -13.92 -5.78 1.85
N PHE A 65 -12.63 -5.73 1.48
CA PHE A 65 -12.09 -4.57 0.79
C PHE A 65 -12.60 -4.46 -0.66
N GLN A 66 -12.78 -5.58 -1.36
CA GLN A 66 -13.36 -5.57 -2.70
C GLN A 66 -14.80 -5.02 -2.72
N ALA A 67 -15.59 -5.32 -1.69
CA ALA A 67 -16.91 -4.72 -1.51
C ALA A 67 -16.82 -3.20 -1.33
N ILE A 68 -15.92 -2.72 -0.45
CA ILE A 68 -15.67 -1.29 -0.23
C ILE A 68 -15.20 -0.60 -1.53
N TYR A 69 -14.24 -1.20 -2.24
CA TYR A 69 -13.76 -0.71 -3.54
C TYR A 69 -14.91 -0.55 -4.53
N ASN A 70 -15.77 -1.55 -4.70
CA ASN A 70 -16.89 -1.46 -5.64
C ASN A 70 -17.90 -0.37 -5.25
N GLU A 71 -18.11 -0.16 -3.94
CA GLU A 71 -19.01 0.87 -3.43
C GLU A 71 -18.43 2.30 -3.60
N GLU A 72 -17.13 2.48 -3.37
CA GLU A 72 -16.54 3.82 -3.23
C GLU A 72 -15.62 4.25 -4.38
N LYS A 73 -15.24 3.36 -5.32
CA LYS A 73 -14.40 3.74 -6.47
C LYS A 73 -14.99 4.83 -7.34
N GLY A 74 -16.33 4.89 -7.44
CA GLY A 74 -17.04 5.93 -8.17
C GLY A 74 -16.78 7.34 -7.61
N LYS A 75 -16.49 7.45 -6.31
CA LYS A 75 -16.24 8.69 -5.57
C LYS A 75 -14.79 9.19 -5.70
N TYR A 76 -13.90 8.42 -6.32
CA TYR A 76 -12.53 8.87 -6.61
C TYR A 76 -12.60 9.95 -7.71
N THR A 77 -12.04 11.14 -7.45
CA THR A 77 -12.17 12.31 -8.36
C THR A 77 -10.85 12.85 -8.90
N ALA A 78 -9.70 12.36 -8.42
CA ALA A 78 -8.41 12.83 -8.93
C ALA A 78 -8.17 12.38 -10.39
N ILE A 79 -7.28 13.10 -11.09
CA ILE A 79 -7.04 12.96 -12.54
C ILE A 79 -6.65 11.53 -12.92
N ASN A 80 -5.93 10.81 -12.05
CA ASN A 80 -5.51 9.43 -12.28
C ASN A 80 -6.60 8.38 -12.03
N LYS A 81 -7.89 8.75 -11.95
CA LYS A 81 -9.01 7.86 -11.63
C LYS A 81 -9.01 6.55 -12.42
N ALA A 82 -8.77 6.60 -13.73
CA ALA A 82 -8.78 5.40 -14.58
C ALA A 82 -7.75 4.36 -14.10
N TYR A 83 -6.56 4.81 -13.70
CA TYR A 83 -5.53 3.99 -13.10
C TYR A 83 -5.91 3.56 -11.68
N ALA A 84 -6.22 4.53 -10.81
CA ALA A 84 -6.51 4.29 -9.40
C ALA A 84 -7.70 3.34 -9.18
N THR A 85 -8.63 3.24 -10.13
CA THR A 85 -9.83 2.41 -10.01
C THR A 85 -9.81 1.17 -10.89
N GLN A 86 -8.69 0.87 -11.57
CA GLN A 86 -8.60 -0.26 -12.50
C GLN A 86 -8.82 -1.62 -11.80
N ASN A 87 -8.37 -1.74 -10.55
CA ASN A 87 -8.58 -2.92 -9.71
C ASN A 87 -8.51 -2.52 -8.22
N SER A 88 -8.81 -3.45 -7.31
CA SER A 88 -8.81 -3.17 -5.88
C SER A 88 -7.42 -2.90 -5.31
N ALA A 89 -6.36 -3.50 -5.86
CA ALA A 89 -4.98 -3.30 -5.40
C ALA A 89 -4.48 -1.87 -5.66
N GLU A 90 -4.66 -1.36 -6.88
CA GLU A 90 -4.33 0.05 -7.20
C GLU A 90 -5.17 1.02 -6.40
N TYR A 91 -6.45 0.71 -6.21
CA TYR A 91 -7.33 1.55 -5.42
C TYR A 91 -6.91 1.62 -3.97
N PHE A 92 -6.48 0.50 -3.39
CA PHE A 92 -5.91 0.45 -2.04
C PHE A 92 -4.63 1.31 -1.97
N ALA A 93 -3.71 1.12 -2.91
CA ALA A 93 -2.42 1.80 -2.93
C ALA A 93 -2.55 3.32 -3.10
N GLU A 94 -3.37 3.78 -4.04
CA GLU A 94 -3.67 5.21 -4.22
C GLU A 94 -4.42 5.78 -3.01
N SER A 95 -5.32 5.01 -2.40
CA SER A 95 -6.01 5.46 -1.18
C SER A 95 -5.06 5.54 0.02
N PHE A 96 -4.05 4.69 0.12
CA PHE A 96 -3.01 4.80 1.15
C PHE A 96 -2.10 6.02 0.91
N LYS A 97 -1.76 6.30 -0.35
CA LYS A 97 -1.06 7.54 -0.71
C LYS A 97 -1.87 8.76 -0.27
N GLU A 98 -3.15 8.80 -0.59
CA GLU A 98 -4.02 9.90 -0.15
C GLU A 98 -4.18 9.97 1.36
N TYR A 99 -4.32 8.83 2.06
CA TYR A 99 -4.30 8.78 3.51
C TYR A 99 -3.03 9.41 4.10
N THR A 100 -1.89 9.24 3.43
CA THR A 100 -0.60 9.77 3.88
C THR A 100 -0.46 11.28 3.62
N LEU A 101 -1.07 11.79 2.55
CA LEU A 101 -0.96 13.19 2.11
C LEU A 101 -2.08 14.08 2.65
N ASP A 102 -3.31 13.59 2.63
CA ASP A 102 -4.52 14.28 3.09
C ASP A 102 -5.56 13.26 3.62
N PRO A 103 -5.36 12.74 4.85
CA PRO A 103 -6.29 11.77 5.45
C PRO A 103 -7.70 12.33 5.64
N SER A 104 -7.83 13.64 5.84
CA SER A 104 -9.11 14.32 6.05
C SER A 104 -9.95 14.29 4.77
N ALA A 105 -9.36 14.55 3.61
CA ALA A 105 -10.05 14.46 2.33
C ALA A 105 -10.49 13.02 2.04
N LEU A 106 -9.62 12.02 2.29
CA LEU A 106 -9.98 10.62 2.12
C LEU A 106 -11.17 10.24 3.02
N GLN A 107 -11.10 10.59 4.31
CA GLN A 107 -12.16 10.29 5.27
C GLN A 107 -13.49 10.93 4.88
N LYS A 108 -13.47 12.18 4.41
CA LYS A 108 -14.66 12.91 3.98
C LYS A 108 -15.31 12.28 2.74
N ASN A 109 -14.51 11.93 1.73
CA ASN A 109 -15.03 11.52 0.42
C ASN A 109 -15.27 10.01 0.31
N ARG A 110 -14.47 9.19 1.01
CA ARG A 110 -14.47 7.72 0.98
C ARG A 110 -14.23 7.14 2.38
N PRO A 111 -15.18 7.35 3.32
CA PRO A 111 -15.01 6.98 4.72
C PRO A 111 -14.80 5.48 4.96
N LYS A 112 -15.40 4.61 4.14
CA LYS A 112 -15.20 3.15 4.28
C LYS A 112 -13.78 2.76 3.86
N THR A 113 -13.28 3.38 2.80
CA THR A 113 -11.91 3.22 2.32
C THR A 113 -10.91 3.73 3.36
N TYR A 114 -11.14 4.91 3.93
CA TYR A 114 -10.34 5.43 5.05
C TYR A 114 -10.26 4.43 6.21
N ASN A 115 -11.41 3.94 6.66
CA ASN A 115 -11.46 2.96 7.75
C ASN A 115 -10.77 1.64 7.39
N ALA A 116 -10.84 1.21 6.13
CA ALA A 116 -10.12 0.03 5.67
C ALA A 116 -8.60 0.21 5.72
N ILE A 117 -8.09 1.40 5.37
CA ILE A 117 -6.67 1.74 5.54
C ILE A 117 -6.27 1.72 7.02
N VAL A 118 -7.05 2.35 7.90
CA VAL A 118 -6.81 2.33 9.35
C VAL A 118 -6.79 0.90 9.91
N ASN A 119 -7.72 0.05 9.45
CA ASN A 119 -7.78 -1.35 9.83
C ASN A 119 -6.61 -2.18 9.26
N ALA A 120 -6.11 -1.86 8.07
CA ALA A 120 -4.90 -2.49 7.55
C ALA A 120 -3.68 -2.12 8.40
N LEU A 121 -3.56 -0.84 8.77
CA LEU A 121 -2.49 -0.35 9.65
C LEU A 121 -2.53 -0.97 11.05
N SER A 122 -3.71 -1.21 11.62
CA SER A 122 -3.83 -1.85 12.95
C SER A 122 -3.37 -3.32 12.95
N LYS A 123 -3.38 -3.99 11.78
CA LYS A 123 -2.87 -5.37 11.63
C LYS A 123 -1.34 -5.43 11.56
N VAL A 124 -0.65 -4.31 11.38
CA VAL A 124 0.81 -4.25 11.33
C VAL A 124 1.37 -4.28 12.75
N THR A 125 1.38 -5.47 13.34
CA THR A 125 1.91 -5.75 14.68
C THR A 125 3.23 -6.53 14.58
N ASP A 126 4.03 -6.55 15.65
CA ASP A 126 5.25 -7.37 15.70
C ASP A 126 4.96 -8.86 15.47
N GLN A 127 3.81 -9.35 15.95
CA GLN A 127 3.39 -10.73 15.70
C GLN A 127 3.12 -10.97 14.21
N GLN A 128 2.45 -10.04 13.53
CA GLN A 128 2.20 -10.15 12.10
C GLN A 128 3.49 -10.06 11.29
N ILE A 129 4.41 -9.16 11.67
CA ILE A 129 5.75 -9.05 11.07
C ILE A 129 6.51 -10.36 11.24
N ALA A 130 6.54 -10.93 12.44
CA ALA A 130 7.19 -12.22 12.71
C ALA A 130 6.56 -13.36 11.88
N LYS A 131 5.23 -13.37 11.74
CA LYS A 131 4.54 -14.34 10.89
C LYS A 131 4.93 -14.21 9.41
N VAL A 132 4.97 -12.99 8.88
CA VAL A 132 5.42 -12.72 7.51
C VAL A 132 6.86 -13.18 7.34
N GLN A 133 7.75 -12.85 8.28
CA GLN A 133 9.15 -13.29 8.25
C GLN A 133 9.28 -14.82 8.27
N ALA A 134 8.46 -15.53 9.07
CA ALA A 134 8.47 -16.99 9.11
C ALA A 134 8.01 -17.62 7.78
N VAL A 135 6.98 -17.05 7.14
CA VAL A 135 6.41 -17.57 5.89
C VAL A 135 7.30 -17.27 4.68
N TYR A 136 7.79 -16.03 4.57
CA TYR A 136 8.50 -15.56 3.38
C TYR A 136 10.01 -15.55 3.54
N GLY A 137 10.54 -15.60 4.77
CA GLY A 137 11.97 -15.64 5.05
C GLY A 137 12.75 -16.71 4.28
N PRO A 138 12.25 -17.96 4.14
CA PRO A 138 12.93 -18.98 3.33
C PRO A 138 13.03 -18.65 1.83
N ILE A 139 12.15 -17.78 1.32
CA ILE A 139 12.13 -17.33 -0.08
C ILE A 139 13.00 -16.09 -0.26
N TRP A 140 13.06 -15.24 0.77
CA TRP A 140 13.86 -14.03 0.84
C TRP A 140 15.34 -14.35 1.07
N LYS A 141 16.02 -14.62 -0.04
CA LYS A 141 17.49 -14.74 -0.09
C LYS A 141 18.18 -13.40 0.14
#